data_AF-B4HZZ5-F1
#
_entry.id   AF-B4HZZ5-F1
#
_cell.length_a   1.000
_cell.length_b   1.000
_cell.length_c   1.000
_cell.angle_alpha   90.00
_cell.angle_beta   90.00
_cell.angle_gamma   90.00
#
_symmetry.space_group_name_H-M   'P 1'
#
loop_
_entity.id
_entity.type
_entity.pdbx_description
1 polymer ?
#
loop_
_entity_poly.entity_id
_entity_poly.type
_entity_poly.pdbx_seq_one_letter_code
_entity_poly.pdbx_strand_id
1 'polypeptide(L)'
;MLSQLLQAFQRLVSQLKSQFVWVRCWLPIPRHFYGFRRETESRARLRLRLRERLRRNPAERASHQRNRRTQRRHLVMDYIFECFFDDTFEQISRNGLQDRQSRRDVLDHLSSIIKGCSGGQNSQTDEVAAIAVTAAMRYHRMAKEQNGQVCLMGKYHNILYIGLRTCWDWGVRDSEVVVKLLVSIYECEKTYERIFLGALFGPHAPHFIAGWRSDFQDQHENVRAMVYFLKHATREQLTLPVWIPRFEQERQLRFIDVPIESCGKSSPLRIALQANAPELLLILLRYGAAPKPPDGGASVIIALLDKLIEDGRNYSFELVMCLKILLRNVVMIEMPFKVYGVPSLRHLCRCCIRDVLRMHNQLPNGIDTLRLPKRLQRYIDLTEELEGPEAQDTEDKDQQREKSSAKCKLGSEVARLDTISSAGESEDESENQAQLLQAVTDPEKAALAAFMATGDGAYTEEACPPDFDPDFPPISLPGEPR
;
A
#
# COMPACT_ATOMS: atom_id res chain seq x y z
N MET A 1 -56.01 0.93 22.33
CA MET A 1 -55.24 0.15 21.34
C MET A 1 -53.72 0.26 21.52
N LEU A 2 -53.12 1.46 21.64
CA LEU A 2 -51.66 1.63 21.78
C LEU A 2 -51.05 0.90 23.00
N SER A 3 -51.73 0.89 24.15
CA SER A 3 -51.26 0.19 25.36
C SER A 3 -51.19 -1.34 25.20
N GLN A 4 -52.12 -1.92 24.43
CA GLN A 4 -52.12 -3.37 24.14
C GLN A 4 -51.01 -3.76 23.18
N LEU A 5 -50.69 -2.88 22.21
CA LEU A 5 -49.56 -3.05 21.29
C LEU A 5 -48.21 -3.01 22.04
N LEU A 6 -48.06 -2.12 23.02
CA LEU A 6 -46.84 -2.02 23.81
C LEU A 6 -46.61 -3.25 24.70
N GLN A 7 -47.68 -3.80 25.28
CA GLN A 7 -47.62 -5.04 26.05
C GLN A 7 -47.32 -6.26 25.16
N ALA A 8 -47.87 -6.31 23.94
CA ALA A 8 -47.55 -7.36 22.98
C ALA A 8 -46.07 -7.29 22.55
N PHE A 9 -45.54 -6.09 22.33
CA PHE A 9 -44.13 -5.88 21.98
C PHE A 9 -43.19 -6.26 23.12
N GLN A 10 -43.51 -5.91 24.36
CA GLN A 10 -42.72 -6.33 25.53
C GLN A 10 -42.69 -7.86 25.71
N ARG A 11 -43.82 -8.54 25.45
CA ARG A 11 -43.89 -10.02 25.50
C ARG A 11 -43.06 -10.67 24.39
N LEU A 12 -43.06 -10.09 23.19
CA LEU A 12 -42.23 -10.52 22.07
C LEU A 12 -40.73 -10.38 22.40
N VAL A 13 -40.33 -9.24 22.95
CA VAL A 13 -38.93 -8.99 23.36
C VAL A 13 -38.51 -9.93 24.50
N SER A 14 -39.39 -10.24 25.45
CA SER A 14 -39.07 -11.22 26.51
C SER A 14 -38.94 -12.65 25.98
N GLN A 15 -39.78 -13.04 25.01
CA GLN A 15 -39.69 -14.35 24.36
C GLN A 15 -38.39 -14.48 23.54
N LEU A 16 -38.02 -13.44 22.79
CA LEU A 16 -36.75 -13.40 22.04
C LEU A 16 -35.53 -13.49 22.97
N LYS A 17 -35.55 -12.79 24.12
CA LYS A 17 -34.47 -12.91 25.12
C LYS A 17 -34.36 -14.33 25.69
N SER A 18 -35.48 -15.02 25.91
CA SER A 18 -35.47 -16.41 26.42
C SER A 18 -34.91 -17.41 25.41
N GLN A 19 -35.13 -17.18 24.10
CA GLN A 19 -34.58 -18.02 23.04
C GLN A 19 -33.09 -17.75 22.76
N PHE A 20 -32.63 -16.51 22.92
CA PHE A 20 -31.21 -16.17 22.79
C PHE A 20 -30.32 -16.73 23.92
N VAL A 21 -30.88 -17.00 25.10
CA VAL A 21 -30.14 -17.65 26.20
C VAL A 21 -29.87 -19.13 25.89
N TRP A 22 -30.74 -19.79 25.12
CA TRP A 22 -30.55 -21.18 24.70
C TRP A 22 -29.59 -21.37 23.51
N VAL A 23 -29.54 -20.40 22.58
CA VAL A 23 -28.64 -20.46 21.42
C VAL A 23 -27.16 -20.21 21.79
N ARG A 24 -26.89 -19.64 22.98
CA ARG A 24 -25.53 -19.43 23.49
C ARG A 24 -24.85 -20.68 24.04
N CYS A 25 -25.56 -21.82 24.13
CA CYS A 25 -25.03 -23.07 24.68
C CYS A 25 -24.53 -24.08 23.63
N TRP A 26 -24.64 -23.83 22.31
CA TRP A 26 -24.42 -24.88 21.28
C TRP A 26 -23.53 -24.52 20.08
N LEU A 27 -22.68 -23.49 20.15
CA LEU A 27 -21.66 -23.23 19.12
C LEU A 27 -20.26 -23.05 19.73
N PRO A 28 -19.23 -23.75 19.23
CA PRO A 28 -17.87 -23.63 19.73
C PRO A 28 -17.26 -22.32 19.20
N ILE A 29 -17.10 -21.34 20.08
CA ILE A 29 -16.34 -20.12 19.78
C ILE A 29 -14.84 -20.46 19.83
N PRO A 30 -14.05 -20.17 18.78
CA PRO A 30 -12.61 -20.36 18.78
C PRO A 30 -11.93 -19.54 19.89
N ARG A 31 -11.14 -20.22 20.72
CA ARG A 31 -10.43 -19.70 21.91
C ARG A 31 -9.19 -18.86 21.56
N HIS A 32 -9.34 -17.76 20.84
CA HIS A 32 -8.22 -16.84 20.59
C HIS A 32 -8.57 -15.37 20.79
N PHE A 33 -9.05 -15.00 21.98
CA PHE A 33 -8.90 -13.63 22.50
C PHE A 33 -8.83 -13.69 24.05
N TYR A 34 -7.98 -12.83 24.63
CA TYR A 34 -7.59 -12.68 26.04
C TYR A 34 -6.44 -13.54 26.57
N GLY A 35 -5.21 -13.20 26.14
CA GLY A 35 -3.99 -13.45 26.88
C GLY A 35 -3.71 -12.37 27.94
N PHE A 36 -4.57 -12.23 28.95
CA PHE A 36 -4.22 -11.49 30.18
C PHE A 36 -3.90 -12.52 31.28
N ARG A 37 -2.61 -12.85 31.42
CA ARG A 37 -2.13 -13.71 32.50
C ARG A 37 -1.86 -12.84 33.74
N ARG A 38 -2.75 -12.89 34.73
CA ARG A 38 -2.42 -12.46 36.11
C ARG A 38 -1.52 -13.54 36.73
N GLU A 39 -0.21 -13.28 36.77
CA GLU A 39 0.72 -14.10 37.57
C GLU A 39 0.75 -13.59 39.00
N THR A 40 -0.05 -14.20 39.88
CA THR A 40 0.26 -14.21 41.31
C THR A 40 1.06 -15.48 41.61
N GLU A 41 2.36 -15.46 41.29
CA GLU A 41 3.27 -16.51 41.76
C GLU A 41 3.55 -16.31 43.27
N SER A 42 3.16 -17.28 44.08
CA SER A 42 3.44 -17.33 45.52
C SER A 42 4.95 -17.24 45.80
N ARG A 43 5.37 -16.35 46.72
CA ARG A 43 6.75 -16.10 47.16
C ARG A 43 7.60 -17.36 47.48
N ALA A 44 6.97 -18.49 47.78
CA ALA A 44 7.65 -19.76 48.03
C ALA A 44 8.25 -20.41 46.76
N ARG A 45 7.62 -20.26 45.59
CA ARG A 45 8.15 -20.80 44.30
C ARG A 45 9.27 -19.94 43.72
N LEU A 46 9.26 -18.63 44.01
CA LEU A 46 10.30 -17.69 43.62
C LEU A 46 11.64 -17.97 44.34
N ARG A 47 11.60 -18.45 45.59
CA ARG A 47 12.80 -18.83 46.36
C ARG A 47 13.45 -20.13 45.87
N LEU A 48 12.65 -21.08 45.36
CA LEU A 48 13.16 -22.30 44.72
C LEU A 48 13.81 -22.02 43.36
N ARG A 49 13.20 -21.17 42.52
CA ARG A 49 13.82 -20.70 41.26
C ARG A 49 15.08 -19.86 41.46
N LEU A 50 15.21 -19.15 42.58
CA LEU A 50 16.43 -18.40 42.90
C LEU A 50 17.59 -19.33 43.30
N ARG A 51 17.30 -20.44 43.97
CA ARG A 51 18.30 -21.47 44.30
C ARG A 51 18.74 -22.29 43.09
N GLU A 52 17.85 -22.50 42.11
CA GLU A 52 18.19 -23.12 40.81
C GLU A 52 19.00 -22.19 39.89
N ARG A 53 18.86 -20.87 40.02
CA ARG A 53 19.64 -19.87 39.24
C ARG A 53 21.13 -19.83 39.58
N LEU A 54 21.55 -20.36 40.73
CA LEU A 54 22.97 -20.40 41.13
C LEU A 54 23.77 -21.52 40.42
N ARG A 55 23.08 -22.44 39.70
CA ARG A 55 23.71 -23.52 38.91
C ARG A 55 23.65 -23.34 37.39
N ARG A 56 23.34 -22.13 36.89
CA ARG A 56 23.28 -21.89 35.43
C ARG A 56 24.66 -21.75 34.79
N ASN A 57 24.80 -22.44 33.67
CA ASN A 57 25.94 -22.49 32.76
C ASN A 57 26.40 -21.06 32.36
N PRO A 58 27.70 -20.75 32.23
CA PRO A 58 28.20 -19.41 31.91
C PRO A 58 27.58 -18.80 30.62
N ALA A 59 27.26 -19.64 29.64
CA ALA A 59 26.60 -19.24 28.39
C ALA A 59 25.19 -18.66 28.60
N GLU A 60 24.41 -19.20 29.55
CA GLU A 60 23.07 -18.69 29.85
C GLU A 60 23.13 -17.35 30.59
N ARG A 61 24.15 -17.13 31.44
CA ARG A 61 24.37 -15.83 32.12
C ARG A 61 24.72 -14.72 31.13
N ALA A 62 25.55 -15.03 30.14
CA ALA A 62 25.89 -14.11 29.06
C ALA A 62 24.65 -13.76 28.21
N SER A 63 23.81 -14.75 27.89
CA SER A 63 22.55 -14.50 27.14
C SER A 63 21.57 -13.61 27.91
N HIS A 64 21.40 -13.83 29.23
CA HIS A 64 20.53 -13.01 30.07
C HIS A 64 21.07 -11.59 30.28
N GLN A 65 22.38 -11.42 30.44
CA GLN A 65 22.98 -10.09 30.52
C GLN A 65 22.90 -9.35 29.19
N ARG A 66 23.07 -10.05 28.05
CA ARG A 66 22.90 -9.48 26.71
C ARG A 66 21.45 -9.03 26.49
N ASN A 67 20.46 -9.88 26.80
CA ASN A 67 19.05 -9.52 26.73
C ASN A 67 18.69 -8.32 27.61
N ARG A 68 19.23 -8.24 28.84
CA ARG A 68 19.01 -7.07 29.71
C ARG A 68 19.64 -5.79 29.17
N ARG A 69 20.83 -5.88 28.58
CA ARG A 69 21.47 -4.72 27.94
C ARG A 69 20.65 -4.26 26.74
N THR A 70 20.24 -5.17 25.85
CA THR A 70 19.38 -4.84 24.71
C THR A 70 18.06 -4.20 25.14
N GLN A 71 17.41 -4.75 26.16
CA GLN A 71 16.16 -4.20 26.70
C GLN A 71 16.35 -2.80 27.29
N ARG A 72 17.47 -2.56 28.00
CA ARG A 72 17.77 -1.23 28.54
C ARG A 72 18.08 -0.21 27.44
N ARG A 73 18.80 -0.60 26.39
CA ARG A 73 19.08 0.27 25.22
C ARG A 73 17.78 0.67 24.52
N HIS A 74 16.88 -0.29 24.33
CA HIS A 74 15.57 -0.06 23.74
C HIS A 74 14.76 0.96 24.56
N LEU A 75 14.72 0.81 25.89
CA LEU A 75 14.01 1.76 26.77
C LEU A 75 14.59 3.18 26.71
N VAL A 76 15.91 3.33 26.60
CA VAL A 76 16.54 4.65 26.48
C VAL A 76 16.19 5.30 25.15
N MET A 77 16.26 4.56 24.03
CA MET A 77 15.88 5.09 22.72
C MET A 77 14.40 5.43 22.64
N ASP A 78 13.55 4.59 23.23
CA ASP A 78 12.10 4.83 23.31
C ASP A 78 11.79 6.15 24.03
N TYR A 79 12.44 6.40 25.17
CA TYR A 79 12.31 7.66 25.91
C TYR A 79 12.83 8.88 25.12
N ILE A 80 13.95 8.75 24.40
CA ILE A 80 14.49 9.83 23.57
C ILE A 80 13.47 10.24 22.50
N PHE A 81 12.85 9.27 21.82
CA PHE A 81 11.87 9.56 20.79
C PHE A 81 10.55 10.10 21.36
N GLU A 82 10.12 9.62 22.54
CA GLU A 82 8.97 10.22 23.24
C GLU A 82 9.22 11.71 23.53
N CYS A 83 10.36 12.05 24.16
CA CYS A 83 10.72 13.45 24.41
C CYS A 83 10.81 14.27 23.12
N PHE A 84 11.41 13.71 22.06
CA PHE A 84 11.48 14.39 20.77
C PHE A 84 10.09 14.75 20.23
N PHE A 85 9.15 13.80 20.22
CA PHE A 85 7.82 14.05 19.69
C PHE A 85 7.03 15.00 20.58
N ASP A 86 7.08 14.84 21.91
CA ASP A 86 6.41 15.74 22.84
C ASP A 86 6.93 17.19 22.69
N ASP A 87 8.25 17.40 22.79
CA ASP A 87 8.87 18.73 22.73
C ASP A 87 8.69 19.40 21.36
N THR A 88 8.86 18.63 20.27
CA THR A 88 8.74 19.16 18.91
C THR A 88 7.29 19.49 18.58
N PHE A 89 6.34 18.61 18.93
CA PHE A 89 4.94 18.81 18.55
C PHE A 89 4.21 19.73 19.52
N GLU A 90 4.71 19.98 20.73
CA GLU A 90 4.18 21.04 21.60
C GLU A 90 4.37 22.43 20.97
N GLN A 91 5.52 22.66 20.32
CA GLN A 91 5.87 23.94 19.69
C GLN A 91 5.20 24.14 18.32
N ILE A 92 4.84 23.07 17.62
CA ILE A 92 4.21 23.14 16.30
C ILE A 92 2.72 23.44 16.44
N SER A 93 2.20 24.40 15.65
CA SER A 93 0.77 24.69 15.59
C SER A 93 -0.02 23.50 15.02
N ARG A 94 -1.34 23.43 15.22
CA ARG A 94 -2.15 22.30 14.73
C ARG A 94 -1.97 22.03 13.23
N ASN A 95 -1.81 23.08 12.42
CA ASN A 95 -1.64 22.97 10.97
C ASN A 95 -0.19 23.10 10.52
N GLY A 96 0.77 23.22 11.45
CA GLY A 96 2.18 23.44 11.11
C GLY A 96 2.89 22.28 10.43
N LEU A 97 2.18 21.19 10.11
CA LEU A 97 2.68 20.07 9.29
C LEU A 97 1.89 19.92 7.98
N GLN A 98 1.08 20.91 7.60
CA GLN A 98 0.29 20.87 6.36
C GLN A 98 1.19 21.04 5.14
N ASP A 99 2.18 21.91 5.21
CA ASP A 99 3.12 22.12 4.12
C ASP A 99 4.22 21.05 4.15
N ARG A 100 4.78 20.79 2.96
CA ARG A 100 5.80 19.77 2.75
C ARG A 100 7.12 20.13 3.43
N GLN A 101 7.47 21.43 3.48
CA GLN A 101 8.75 21.87 4.01
C GLN A 101 8.83 21.64 5.52
N SER A 102 7.82 22.05 6.28
CA SER A 102 7.76 21.81 7.73
C SER A 102 7.85 20.31 8.07
N ARG A 103 7.24 19.44 7.25
CA ARG A 103 7.40 17.98 7.43
C ARG A 103 8.83 17.51 7.18
N ARG A 104 9.51 18.04 6.15
CA ARG A 104 10.91 17.74 5.87
C ARG A 104 11.83 18.20 6.99
N ASP A 105 11.62 19.39 7.54
CA ASP A 105 12.42 19.91 8.65
C ASP A 105 12.34 19.00 9.88
N VAL A 106 11.14 18.48 10.20
CA VAL A 106 10.95 17.48 11.26
C VAL A 106 11.64 16.16 10.93
N LEU A 107 11.56 15.70 9.68
CA LEU A 107 12.22 14.46 9.24
C LEU A 107 13.76 14.55 9.28
N ASP A 108 14.32 15.71 8.95
CA ASP A 108 15.77 15.94 8.98
C ASP A 108 16.29 15.96 10.43
N HIS A 109 15.56 16.58 11.34
CA HIS A 109 15.86 16.54 12.77
C HIS A 109 15.75 15.12 13.32
N LEU A 110 14.65 14.41 13.02
CA LEU A 110 14.44 13.02 13.44
C LEU A 110 15.55 12.09 12.89
N SER A 111 15.93 12.27 11.63
CA SER A 111 17.01 11.52 10.99
C SER A 111 18.36 11.73 11.67
N SER A 112 18.64 12.95 12.14
CA SER A 112 19.85 13.25 12.92
C SER A 112 19.84 12.52 14.27
N ILE A 113 18.69 12.45 14.94
CA ILE A 113 18.53 11.71 16.21
C ILE A 113 18.68 10.21 15.98
N ILE A 114 18.10 9.64 14.91
CA ILE A 114 18.25 8.23 14.55
C ILE A 114 19.73 7.87 14.32
N LYS A 115 20.47 8.69 13.56
CA LYS A 115 21.92 8.52 13.36
C LYS A 115 22.69 8.55 14.69
N GLY A 116 22.39 9.54 15.54
CA GLY A 116 23.03 9.68 16.86
C GLY A 116 22.75 8.50 17.79
N CYS A 117 21.51 8.02 17.84
CA CYS A 117 21.12 6.86 18.63
C CYS A 117 21.74 5.56 18.12
N SER A 118 21.75 5.35 16.80
CA SER A 118 22.40 4.20 16.15
C SER A 118 23.89 4.15 16.49
N GLY A 119 24.61 5.26 16.36
CA GLY A 119 26.03 5.36 16.71
C GLY A 119 26.29 5.15 18.20
N GLY A 120 25.53 5.83 19.07
CA GLY A 120 25.72 5.76 20.53
C GLY A 120 25.37 4.41 21.15
N GLN A 121 24.39 3.70 20.58
CA GLN A 121 23.94 2.39 21.08
C GLN A 121 24.51 1.19 20.31
N ASN A 122 25.30 1.44 19.26
CA ASN A 122 25.81 0.44 18.33
C ASN A 122 24.69 -0.52 17.86
N SER A 123 23.64 0.07 17.30
CA SER A 123 22.43 -0.61 16.80
C SER A 123 22.21 -0.24 15.33
N GLN A 124 21.58 -1.11 14.55
CA GLN A 124 21.33 -0.83 13.14
C GLN A 124 20.32 0.31 12.99
N THR A 125 20.48 1.15 11.97
CA THR A 125 19.65 2.34 11.78
C THR A 125 18.18 1.99 11.52
N ASP A 126 17.90 0.87 10.85
CA ASP A 126 16.54 0.38 10.61
C ASP A 126 15.83 -0.05 11.90
N GLU A 127 16.56 -0.66 12.84
CA GLU A 127 16.02 -1.02 14.17
C GLU A 127 15.70 0.23 14.98
N VAL A 128 16.58 1.23 14.97
CA VAL A 128 16.37 2.51 15.66
C VAL A 128 15.19 3.28 15.05
N ALA A 129 15.09 3.30 13.72
CA ALA A 129 13.96 3.90 13.01
C ALA A 129 12.64 3.20 13.35
N ALA A 130 12.61 1.87 13.51
CA ALA A 130 11.42 1.15 13.94
C ALA A 130 10.93 1.58 15.34
N ILE A 131 11.87 1.86 16.26
CA ILE A 131 11.55 2.42 17.59
C ILE A 131 10.96 3.82 17.44
N ALA A 132 11.57 4.69 16.62
CA ALA A 132 11.07 6.04 16.35
C ALA A 132 9.63 6.02 15.79
N VAL A 133 9.36 5.14 14.83
CA VAL A 133 8.02 4.96 14.24
C VAL A 133 7.02 4.46 15.29
N THR A 134 7.45 3.56 16.17
CA THR A 134 6.61 3.07 17.28
C THR A 134 6.28 4.18 18.27
N ALA A 135 7.23 5.07 18.57
CA ALA A 135 7.00 6.25 19.40
C ALA A 135 6.04 7.24 18.72
N ALA A 136 6.18 7.50 17.41
CA ALA A 136 5.25 8.32 16.64
C ALA A 136 3.81 7.79 16.70
N MET A 137 3.61 6.48 16.52
CA MET A 137 2.30 5.84 16.66
C MET A 137 1.74 5.96 18.08
N ARG A 138 2.59 5.87 19.10
CA ARG A 138 2.20 5.99 20.51
C ARG A 138 1.72 7.40 20.83
N TYR A 139 2.44 8.42 20.37
CA TYR A 139 2.04 9.82 20.51
C TYR A 139 0.66 10.06 19.88
N HIS A 140 0.44 9.63 18.62
CA HIS A 140 -0.87 9.71 17.99
C HIS A 140 -1.96 8.98 18.79
N ARG A 141 -1.67 7.75 19.25
CA ARG A 141 -2.62 6.94 20.03
C ARG A 141 -3.01 7.63 21.33
N MET A 142 -2.05 8.17 22.08
CA MET A 142 -2.31 8.87 23.34
C MET A 142 -3.18 10.12 23.11
N ALA A 143 -2.90 10.90 22.08
CA ALA A 143 -3.73 12.06 21.71
C ALA A 143 -5.16 11.63 21.32
N LYS A 144 -5.31 10.54 20.55
CA LYS A 144 -6.60 9.94 20.18
C LYS A 144 -7.36 9.42 21.41
N GLU A 145 -6.69 8.74 22.34
CA GLU A 145 -7.27 8.22 23.59
C GLU A 145 -7.77 9.35 24.50
N GLN A 146 -6.96 10.41 24.66
CA GLN A 146 -7.33 11.60 25.44
C GLN A 146 -8.51 12.35 24.81
N ASN A 147 -8.67 12.27 23.49
CA ASN A 147 -9.79 12.84 22.74
C ASN A 147 -10.92 11.82 22.48
N GLY A 148 -11.16 10.89 23.40
CA GLY A 148 -12.32 9.99 23.34
C GLY A 148 -12.30 8.99 22.18
N GLN A 149 -11.11 8.51 21.80
CA GLN A 149 -10.86 7.63 20.65
C GLN A 149 -11.03 8.27 19.27
N VAL A 150 -11.12 9.60 19.20
CA VAL A 150 -11.24 10.35 17.93
C VAL A 150 -9.93 11.05 17.62
N CYS A 151 -9.41 10.87 16.40
CA CYS A 151 -8.17 11.53 15.99
C CYS A 151 -8.37 13.04 15.83
N LEU A 152 -7.45 13.84 16.37
CA LEU A 152 -7.49 15.32 16.35
C LEU A 152 -7.09 15.93 15.00
N MET A 153 -6.67 15.12 14.02
CA MET A 153 -6.16 15.57 12.72
C MET A 153 -4.95 16.53 12.85
N GLY A 154 -4.58 17.23 11.77
CA GLY A 154 -3.46 18.17 11.77
C GLY A 154 -2.16 17.50 12.21
N LYS A 155 -1.39 18.15 13.09
CA LYS A 155 -0.12 17.63 13.62
C LYS A 155 -0.25 16.27 14.29
N TYR A 156 -1.34 16.03 15.02
CA TYR A 156 -1.55 14.77 15.76
C TYR A 156 -1.73 13.58 14.82
N HIS A 157 -2.21 13.81 13.61
CA HIS A 157 -2.36 12.78 12.58
C HIS A 157 -1.17 12.74 11.62
N ASN A 158 -0.66 13.90 11.22
CA ASN A 158 0.48 14.01 10.29
C ASN A 158 1.77 13.38 10.84
N ILE A 159 1.90 13.20 12.16
CA ILE A 159 2.97 12.40 12.76
C ILE A 159 3.03 10.96 12.22
N LEU A 160 1.88 10.37 11.84
CA LEU A 160 1.84 9.04 11.22
C LEU A 160 2.53 9.05 9.85
N TYR A 161 2.43 10.17 9.11
CA TYR A 161 3.12 10.34 7.83
C TYR A 161 4.62 10.65 7.99
N ILE A 162 5.00 11.33 9.06
CA ILE A 162 6.42 11.40 9.47
C ILE A 162 6.94 9.98 9.74
N GLY A 163 6.18 9.16 10.46
CA GLY A 163 6.50 7.74 10.67
C GLY A 163 6.59 6.95 9.36
N LEU A 164 5.65 7.18 8.45
CA LEU A 164 5.60 6.50 7.14
C LEU A 164 6.83 6.83 6.31
N ARG A 165 7.17 8.11 6.22
CA ARG A 165 8.37 8.57 5.52
C ARG A 165 9.65 8.05 6.18
N THR A 166 9.69 8.02 7.52
CA THR A 166 10.81 7.43 8.29
C THR A 166 10.98 5.93 7.99
N CYS A 167 9.90 5.15 7.87
CA CYS A 167 9.99 3.74 7.47
C CYS A 167 10.70 3.58 6.13
N TRP A 168 10.35 4.41 5.15
CA TRP A 168 10.93 4.39 3.82
C TRP A 168 12.40 4.83 3.82
N ASP A 169 12.70 6.01 4.38
CA ASP A 169 14.05 6.61 4.36
C ASP A 169 15.10 5.71 5.03
N TRP A 170 14.70 4.99 6.08
CA TRP A 170 15.57 4.11 6.84
C TRP A 170 15.42 2.63 6.50
N GLY A 171 14.57 2.28 5.54
CA GLY A 171 14.37 0.91 5.08
C GLY A 171 13.98 -0.05 6.21
N VAL A 172 13.02 0.33 7.07
CA VAL A 172 12.60 -0.46 8.24
C VAL A 172 12.20 -1.87 7.79
N ARG A 173 12.88 -2.91 8.31
CA ARG A 173 12.65 -4.31 7.91
C ARG A 173 11.55 -5.00 8.69
N ASP A 174 11.24 -4.50 9.88
CA ASP A 174 10.19 -5.03 10.74
C ASP A 174 8.81 -4.77 10.13
N SER A 175 8.22 -5.84 9.58
CA SER A 175 6.95 -5.76 8.85
C SER A 175 5.77 -5.57 9.80
N GLU A 176 5.89 -6.00 11.06
CA GLU A 176 4.86 -5.82 12.07
C GLU A 176 4.73 -4.33 12.43
N VAL A 177 5.84 -3.60 12.56
CA VAL A 177 5.84 -2.15 12.82
C VAL A 177 5.25 -1.39 11.64
N VAL A 178 5.69 -1.69 10.41
CA VAL A 178 5.17 -1.03 9.20
C VAL A 178 3.67 -1.26 9.04
N VAL A 179 3.19 -2.49 9.27
CA VAL A 179 1.77 -2.83 9.13
C VAL A 179 0.93 -2.21 10.24
N LYS A 180 1.43 -2.16 11.49
CA LYS A 180 0.77 -1.42 12.58
C LYS A 180 0.61 0.07 12.24
N LEU A 181 1.59 0.66 11.58
CA LEU A 181 1.51 2.04 11.12
C LEU A 181 0.44 2.21 10.03
N LEU A 182 0.42 1.32 9.03
CA LEU A 182 -0.61 1.33 7.98
C LEU A 182 -2.02 1.15 8.57
N VAL A 183 -2.20 0.28 9.57
CA VAL A 183 -3.48 0.12 10.28
C VAL A 183 -3.84 1.41 11.02
N SER A 184 -2.90 2.04 11.72
CA SER A 184 -3.14 3.29 12.46
C SER A 184 -3.58 4.43 11.54
N ILE A 185 -3.04 4.52 10.32
CA ILE A 185 -3.47 5.48 9.29
C ILE A 185 -4.90 5.15 8.82
N TYR A 186 -5.15 3.89 8.46
CA TYR A 186 -6.44 3.45 7.94
C TYR A 186 -7.58 3.60 8.95
N GLU A 187 -7.32 3.37 10.23
CA GLU A 187 -8.31 3.57 11.28
C GLU A 187 -8.89 4.99 11.28
N CYS A 188 -8.07 5.98 10.93
CA CYS A 188 -8.43 7.39 10.91
C CYS A 188 -9.00 7.83 9.55
N GLU A 189 -8.35 7.45 8.45
CA GLU A 189 -8.68 7.98 7.11
C GLU A 189 -9.58 7.08 6.28
N LYS A 190 -9.59 5.76 6.54
CA LYS A 190 -10.28 4.74 5.72
C LYS A 190 -9.82 4.66 4.26
N THR A 191 -8.66 5.23 3.94
CA THR A 191 -8.02 5.23 2.61
C THR A 191 -6.49 5.17 2.75
N TYR A 192 -5.79 4.92 1.64
CA TYR A 192 -4.33 5.02 1.52
C TYR A 192 -3.90 5.93 0.37
N GLU A 193 -4.75 6.88 0.00
CA GLU A 193 -4.50 7.82 -1.10
C GLU A 193 -3.15 8.53 -0.98
N ARG A 194 -2.66 8.76 0.25
CA ARG A 194 -1.34 9.35 0.49
C ARG A 194 -0.14 8.54 -0.02
N ILE A 195 -0.32 7.24 -0.14
CA ILE A 195 0.68 6.33 -0.70
C ILE A 195 0.49 6.19 -2.22
N PHE A 196 -0.76 6.12 -2.69
CA PHE A 196 -1.05 5.79 -4.09
C PHE A 196 -1.07 6.99 -5.05
N LEU A 197 -1.62 8.15 -4.67
CA LEU A 197 -1.81 9.27 -5.59
C LEU A 197 -0.47 9.80 -6.13
N GLY A 198 0.56 9.88 -5.29
CA GLY A 198 1.88 10.31 -5.72
C GLY A 198 2.54 9.33 -6.71
N ALA A 199 2.23 8.03 -6.60
CA ALA A 199 2.72 7.01 -7.52
C ALA A 199 1.94 7.04 -8.85
N LEU A 200 0.63 7.24 -8.79
CA LEU A 200 -0.27 7.29 -9.95
C LEU A 200 -0.08 8.54 -10.81
N PHE A 201 0.08 9.69 -10.16
CA PHE A 201 -0.01 11.01 -10.82
C PHE A 201 1.20 11.91 -10.57
N GLY A 202 2.22 11.42 -9.87
CA GLY A 202 3.40 12.22 -9.50
C GLY A 202 3.20 13.09 -8.25
N PRO A 203 4.25 13.80 -7.80
CA PRO A 203 4.29 14.42 -6.47
C PRO A 203 3.41 15.67 -6.31
N HIS A 204 2.99 16.30 -7.42
CA HIS A 204 2.23 17.55 -7.42
C HIS A 204 0.71 17.35 -7.50
N ALA A 205 0.24 16.37 -8.27
CA ALA A 205 -1.18 16.09 -8.46
C ALA A 205 -1.97 15.87 -7.14
N PRO A 206 -1.42 15.22 -6.09
CA PRO A 206 -2.13 15.09 -4.81
C PRO A 206 -2.57 16.41 -4.19
N HIS A 207 -1.88 17.52 -4.50
CA HIS A 207 -2.24 18.84 -3.97
C HIS A 207 -3.58 19.32 -4.53
N PHE A 208 -3.83 19.06 -5.81
CA PHE A 208 -5.07 19.44 -6.49
C PHE A 208 -6.21 18.47 -6.18
N ILE A 209 -5.89 17.19 -5.99
CA ILE A 209 -6.88 16.12 -5.77
C ILE A 209 -7.35 16.07 -4.31
N ALA A 210 -6.43 16.25 -3.36
CA ALA A 210 -6.67 15.99 -1.94
C ALA A 210 -6.08 17.06 -1.00
N GLY A 211 -5.54 18.16 -1.53
CA GLY A 211 -5.07 19.30 -0.73
C GLY A 211 -3.72 19.11 -0.04
N TRP A 212 -2.95 18.07 -0.35
CA TRP A 212 -1.63 17.80 0.24
C TRP A 212 -0.59 17.48 -0.82
N ARG A 213 0.68 17.85 -0.60
CA ARG A 213 1.79 17.49 -1.51
C ARG A 213 2.47 16.20 -1.05
N SER A 214 2.89 15.37 -2.00
CA SER A 214 3.65 14.16 -1.67
C SER A 214 4.97 14.50 -0.96
N ASP A 215 5.31 13.70 0.05
CA ASP A 215 6.58 13.82 0.74
C ASP A 215 7.75 13.31 -0.12
N PHE A 216 7.47 12.43 -1.09
CA PHE A 216 8.43 11.88 -2.03
C PHE A 216 8.80 12.86 -3.16
N GLN A 217 10.08 12.85 -3.54
CA GLN A 217 10.74 13.81 -4.42
C GLN A 217 10.12 13.82 -5.82
N ASP A 218 9.99 12.64 -6.42
CA ASP A 218 9.49 12.43 -7.77
C ASP A 218 8.54 11.22 -7.84
N GLN A 219 7.93 11.00 -8.99
CA GLN A 219 7.01 9.88 -9.18
C GLN A 219 7.71 8.53 -8.98
N HIS A 220 8.96 8.39 -9.40
CA HIS A 220 9.70 7.14 -9.30
C HIS A 220 9.96 6.76 -7.83
N GLU A 221 10.32 7.73 -6.98
CA GLU A 221 10.41 7.53 -5.53
C GLU A 221 9.05 7.14 -4.92
N ASN A 222 7.96 7.80 -5.35
CA ASN A 222 6.61 7.40 -4.92
C ASN A 222 6.30 5.93 -5.29
N VAL A 223 6.63 5.51 -6.51
CA VAL A 223 6.40 4.12 -6.96
C VAL A 223 7.21 3.13 -6.13
N ARG A 224 8.49 3.40 -5.89
CA ARG A 224 9.31 2.51 -5.05
C ARG A 224 8.81 2.47 -3.60
N ALA A 225 8.36 3.60 -3.05
CA ALA A 225 7.76 3.66 -1.72
C ALA A 225 6.45 2.87 -1.64
N MET A 226 5.56 3.03 -2.63
CA MET A 226 4.34 2.22 -2.76
C MET A 226 4.68 0.72 -2.78
N VAL A 227 5.68 0.31 -3.57
CA VAL A 227 6.15 -1.08 -3.65
C VAL A 227 6.70 -1.57 -2.31
N TYR A 228 7.43 -0.73 -1.57
CA TYR A 228 7.91 -1.05 -0.22
C TYR A 228 6.75 -1.36 0.73
N PHE A 229 5.73 -0.50 0.80
CA PHE A 229 4.56 -0.75 1.66
C PHE A 229 3.75 -1.96 1.19
N LEU A 230 3.60 -2.16 -0.12
CA LEU A 230 2.99 -3.37 -0.69
C LEU A 230 3.70 -4.63 -0.22
N LYS A 231 5.04 -4.65 -0.24
CA LYS A 231 5.83 -5.80 0.21
C LYS A 231 5.59 -6.14 1.69
N HIS A 232 5.57 -5.13 2.56
CA HIS A 232 5.29 -5.32 3.99
C HIS A 232 3.85 -5.76 4.25
N ALA A 233 2.88 -5.13 3.59
CA ALA A 233 1.47 -5.47 3.69
C ALA A 233 1.19 -6.91 3.22
N THR A 234 1.76 -7.33 2.09
CA THR A 234 1.63 -8.71 1.59
C THR A 234 2.26 -9.71 2.55
N ARG A 235 3.44 -9.41 3.11
CA ARG A 235 4.14 -10.32 4.03
C ARG A 235 3.34 -10.63 5.30
N GLU A 236 2.69 -9.62 5.88
CA GLU A 236 1.81 -9.79 7.04
C GLU A 236 0.35 -10.07 6.66
N GLN A 237 0.06 -10.26 5.37
CA GLN A 237 -1.27 -10.57 4.84
C GLN A 237 -2.34 -9.55 5.28
N LEU A 238 -1.98 -8.27 5.25
CA LEU A 238 -2.82 -7.18 5.73
C LEU A 238 -4.16 -7.13 4.98
N THR A 239 -5.24 -7.41 5.72
CA THR A 239 -6.63 -7.21 5.30
C THR A 239 -7.32 -6.20 6.21
N LEU A 240 -8.18 -5.38 5.62
CA LEU A 240 -8.84 -4.25 6.27
C LEU A 240 -10.35 -4.27 6.01
N PRO A 241 -11.16 -3.89 7.00
CA PRO A 241 -12.60 -3.75 6.85
C PRO A 241 -12.93 -2.48 6.05
N VAL A 242 -13.38 -2.63 4.81
CA VAL A 242 -13.74 -1.52 3.92
C VAL A 242 -15.24 -1.57 3.64
N TRP A 243 -15.93 -0.45 3.86
CA TRP A 243 -17.32 -0.28 3.44
C TRP A 243 -17.38 -0.04 1.92
N ILE A 244 -18.08 -0.90 1.18
CA ILE A 244 -18.28 -0.72 -0.27
C ILE A 244 -19.70 -0.24 -0.52
N PRO A 245 -19.90 1.03 -0.91
CA PRO A 245 -21.23 1.62 -1.06
C PRO A 245 -22.16 0.82 -1.97
N ARG A 246 -21.66 0.35 -3.12
CA ARG A 246 -22.47 -0.39 -4.11
C ARG A 246 -23.08 -1.69 -3.58
N PHE A 247 -22.45 -2.31 -2.59
CA PHE A 247 -22.95 -3.56 -1.98
C PHE A 247 -23.60 -3.33 -0.62
N GLU A 248 -23.60 -2.10 -0.11
CA GLU A 248 -24.06 -1.74 1.24
C GLU A 248 -23.52 -2.68 2.32
N GLN A 249 -22.24 -3.07 2.18
CA GLN A 249 -21.62 -4.06 3.06
C GLN A 249 -20.14 -3.78 3.29
N GLU A 250 -19.67 -4.07 4.50
CA GLU A 250 -18.25 -4.14 4.83
C GLU A 250 -17.62 -5.43 4.28
N ARG A 251 -16.48 -5.30 3.61
CA ARG A 251 -15.69 -6.43 3.11
C ARG A 251 -14.24 -6.32 3.56
N GLN A 252 -13.62 -7.48 3.75
CA GLN A 252 -12.19 -7.58 4.04
C GLN A 252 -11.41 -7.42 2.74
N LEU A 253 -10.77 -6.27 2.56
CA LEU A 253 -9.94 -5.98 1.39
C LEU A 253 -8.48 -5.97 1.76
N ARG A 254 -7.61 -6.36 0.83
CA ARG A 254 -6.16 -6.24 1.03
C ARG A 254 -5.75 -4.78 0.87
N PHE A 255 -4.61 -4.42 1.45
CA PHE A 255 -4.00 -3.09 1.31
C PHE A 255 -4.01 -2.55 -0.13
N ILE A 256 -3.65 -3.39 -1.11
CA ILE A 256 -3.59 -3.02 -2.54
C ILE A 256 -4.97 -2.74 -3.17
N ASP A 257 -6.05 -3.28 -2.60
CA ASP A 257 -7.40 -3.19 -3.15
C ASP A 257 -8.24 -2.11 -2.42
N VAL A 258 -7.68 -1.43 -1.40
CA VAL A 258 -8.37 -0.35 -0.68
C VAL A 258 -8.66 0.80 -1.64
N PRO A 259 -9.93 1.21 -1.80
CA PRO A 259 -10.31 2.30 -2.69
C PRO A 259 -9.70 3.65 -2.32
N ILE A 260 -9.53 4.50 -3.34
CA ILE A 260 -9.06 5.88 -3.18
C ILE A 260 -10.29 6.80 -3.12
N GLU A 261 -10.53 7.38 -1.95
CA GLU A 261 -11.69 8.24 -1.67
C GLU A 261 -11.80 9.42 -2.64
N SER A 262 -10.70 10.16 -2.85
CA SER A 262 -10.66 11.31 -3.77
C SER A 262 -10.83 10.97 -5.26
N CYS A 263 -10.81 9.69 -5.63
CA CYS A 263 -10.95 9.21 -7.01
C CYS A 263 -12.21 8.34 -7.16
N GLY A 264 -13.31 8.80 -6.56
CA GLY A 264 -14.62 8.15 -6.71
C GLY A 264 -14.73 6.79 -6.05
N LYS A 265 -13.91 6.53 -5.02
CA LYS A 265 -13.81 5.21 -4.36
C LYS A 265 -13.48 4.10 -5.36
N SER A 266 -12.67 4.42 -6.37
CA SER A 266 -12.11 3.44 -7.30
C SER A 266 -10.89 2.74 -6.71
N SER A 267 -10.68 1.47 -7.08
CA SER A 267 -9.47 0.74 -6.70
C SER A 267 -8.21 1.34 -7.37
N PRO A 268 -7.02 1.22 -6.74
CA PRO A 268 -5.77 1.67 -7.35
C PRO A 268 -5.52 1.07 -8.75
N LEU A 269 -5.94 -0.18 -8.97
CA LEU A 269 -5.81 -0.84 -10.26
C LEU A 269 -6.66 -0.18 -11.36
N ARG A 270 -7.90 0.19 -11.05
CA ARG A 270 -8.78 0.89 -11.99
C ARG A 270 -8.24 2.27 -12.33
N ILE A 271 -7.73 2.98 -11.33
CA ILE A 271 -7.19 4.33 -11.53
C ILE A 271 -5.92 4.27 -12.39
N ALA A 272 -5.05 3.27 -12.19
CA ALA A 272 -3.89 3.06 -13.05
C ALA A 272 -4.28 2.82 -14.53
N LEU A 273 -5.39 2.10 -14.77
CA LEU A 273 -5.93 1.91 -16.11
C LEU A 273 -6.45 3.24 -16.71
N GLN A 274 -7.24 3.98 -15.95
CA GLN A 274 -7.81 5.26 -16.41
C GLN A 274 -6.73 6.29 -16.70
N ALA A 275 -5.66 6.30 -15.91
CA ALA A 275 -4.47 7.14 -16.10
C ALA A 275 -3.54 6.67 -17.23
N ASN A 276 -3.88 5.61 -17.97
CA ASN A 276 -3.04 5.02 -19.02
C ASN A 276 -1.62 4.67 -18.54
N ALA A 277 -1.50 4.11 -17.33
CA ALA A 277 -0.21 3.79 -16.70
C ALA A 277 0.06 2.27 -16.71
N PRO A 278 0.54 1.69 -17.84
CA PRO A 278 0.74 0.24 -17.98
C PRO A 278 1.75 -0.31 -16.98
N GLU A 279 2.78 0.46 -16.61
CA GLU A 279 3.79 0.03 -15.64
C GLU A 279 3.21 -0.14 -14.23
N LEU A 280 2.40 0.83 -13.78
CA LEU A 280 1.71 0.75 -12.49
C LEU A 280 0.67 -0.37 -12.50
N LEU A 281 -0.06 -0.52 -13.61
CA LEU A 281 -1.00 -1.62 -13.79
C LEU A 281 -0.28 -2.98 -13.64
N LEU A 282 0.89 -3.14 -14.27
CA LEU A 282 1.72 -4.33 -14.16
C LEU A 282 2.19 -4.56 -12.72
N ILE A 283 2.72 -3.53 -12.04
CA ILE A 283 3.17 -3.62 -10.64
C ILE A 283 2.02 -4.08 -9.74
N LEU A 284 0.84 -3.45 -9.85
CA LEU A 284 -0.31 -3.78 -9.01
C LEU A 284 -0.78 -5.22 -9.25
N LEU A 285 -0.85 -5.68 -10.51
CA LEU A 285 -1.18 -7.06 -10.83
C LEU A 285 -0.13 -8.05 -10.34
N ARG A 286 1.16 -7.70 -10.39
CA ARG A 286 2.25 -8.52 -9.83
C ARG A 286 2.15 -8.68 -8.32
N TYR A 287 1.76 -7.63 -7.60
CA TYR A 287 1.42 -7.67 -6.18
C TYR A 287 0.03 -8.26 -5.88
N GLY A 288 -0.65 -8.74 -6.92
CA GLY A 288 -1.83 -9.54 -6.79
C GLY A 288 -3.13 -8.75 -6.74
N ALA A 289 -3.19 -7.49 -7.16
CA ALA A 289 -4.45 -6.76 -7.35
C ALA A 289 -5.45 -7.60 -8.16
N ALA A 290 -6.73 -7.53 -7.78
CA ALA A 290 -7.77 -8.33 -8.43
C ALA A 290 -8.13 -7.73 -9.81
N PRO A 291 -8.10 -8.51 -10.91
CA PRO A 291 -8.53 -8.02 -12.23
C PRO A 291 -10.02 -7.62 -12.28
N LYS A 292 -10.82 -8.12 -11.34
CA LYS A 292 -12.16 -7.62 -11.04
C LYS A 292 -12.10 -7.00 -9.64
N PRO A 293 -11.75 -5.71 -9.52
CA PRO A 293 -11.59 -5.08 -8.23
C PRO A 293 -12.90 -5.09 -7.43
N PRO A 294 -12.84 -5.21 -6.11
CA PRO A 294 -14.01 -5.14 -5.23
C PRO A 294 -14.45 -3.69 -4.96
N ASP A 295 -14.20 -2.75 -5.88
CA ASP A 295 -14.64 -1.35 -5.79
C ASP A 295 -16.09 -1.14 -6.26
N GLY A 296 -16.71 -2.21 -6.73
CA GLY A 296 -18.07 -2.18 -7.26
C GLY A 296 -18.15 -1.81 -8.73
N GLY A 297 -17.09 -1.31 -9.37
CA GLY A 297 -17.12 -0.97 -10.80
C GLY A 297 -17.18 -2.18 -11.75
N ALA A 298 -17.24 -1.93 -13.06
CA ALA A 298 -17.13 -2.97 -14.08
C ALA A 298 -15.74 -3.65 -14.03
N SER A 299 -15.59 -4.85 -14.60
CA SER A 299 -14.26 -5.46 -14.73
C SER A 299 -13.31 -4.52 -15.47
N VAL A 300 -12.04 -4.40 -15.04
CA VAL A 300 -11.09 -3.44 -15.64
C VAL A 300 -10.84 -3.75 -17.12
N ILE A 301 -11.00 -5.01 -17.54
CA ILE A 301 -10.89 -5.38 -18.95
C ILE A 301 -12.07 -4.85 -19.78
N ILE A 302 -13.27 -4.81 -19.21
CA ILE A 302 -14.45 -4.26 -19.89
C ILE A 302 -14.30 -2.75 -20.01
N ALA A 303 -13.94 -2.07 -18.92
CA ALA A 303 -13.66 -0.63 -18.94
C ALA A 303 -12.58 -0.25 -19.97
N LEU A 304 -11.55 -1.08 -20.13
CA LEU A 304 -10.54 -0.87 -21.17
C LEU A 304 -11.11 -1.06 -22.58
N LEU A 305 -11.93 -2.09 -22.79
CA LEU A 305 -12.55 -2.33 -24.10
C LEU A 305 -13.49 -1.19 -24.48
N ASP A 306 -14.26 -0.66 -23.54
CA ASP A 306 -15.13 0.50 -23.76
C ASP A 306 -14.29 1.72 -24.18
N LYS A 307 -13.20 2.00 -23.46
CA LYS A 307 -12.25 3.07 -23.81
C LYS A 307 -11.63 2.89 -25.21
N LEU A 308 -11.29 1.66 -25.59
CA LEU A 308 -10.80 1.37 -26.94
C LEU A 308 -11.89 1.61 -28.00
N ILE A 309 -13.15 1.24 -27.73
CA ILE A 309 -14.26 1.48 -28.65
C ILE A 309 -14.45 2.98 -28.89
N GLU A 310 -14.38 3.79 -27.83
CA GLU A 310 -14.47 5.25 -27.88
C GLU A 310 -13.36 5.88 -28.73
N ASP A 311 -12.13 5.35 -28.67
CA ASP A 311 -10.97 5.83 -29.44
C ASP A 311 -11.06 5.55 -30.96
N GLY A 312 -12.11 4.87 -31.44
CA GLY A 312 -12.44 4.82 -32.86
C GLY A 312 -11.33 4.25 -33.77
N ARG A 313 -10.57 3.25 -33.27
CA ARG A 313 -9.38 2.60 -33.90
C ARG A 313 -8.06 3.36 -33.81
N ASN A 314 -8.01 4.52 -33.16
CA ASN A 314 -6.76 5.25 -32.92
C ASN A 314 -6.20 4.92 -31.53
N TYR A 315 -5.85 3.66 -31.30
CA TYR A 315 -5.46 3.19 -29.97
C TYR A 315 -4.09 3.71 -29.57
N SER A 316 -4.00 4.36 -28.41
CA SER A 316 -2.72 4.74 -27.82
C SER A 316 -1.87 3.48 -27.53
N PHE A 317 -0.55 3.62 -27.62
CA PHE A 317 0.37 2.51 -27.32
C PHE A 317 0.18 2.01 -25.87
N GLU A 318 -0.04 2.93 -24.93
CA GLU A 318 -0.27 2.65 -23.52
C GLU A 318 -1.52 1.81 -23.30
N LEU A 319 -2.63 2.12 -23.99
CA LEU A 319 -3.87 1.35 -23.91
C LEU A 319 -3.70 -0.08 -24.44
N VAL A 320 -2.97 -0.23 -25.55
CA VAL A 320 -2.64 -1.55 -26.09
C VAL A 320 -1.76 -2.35 -25.11
N MET A 321 -0.82 -1.68 -24.43
CA MET A 321 0.01 -2.31 -23.39
C MET A 321 -0.83 -2.73 -22.18
N CYS A 322 -1.74 -1.88 -21.70
CA CYS A 322 -2.70 -2.21 -20.66
C CYS A 322 -3.51 -3.45 -21.03
N LEU A 323 -4.00 -3.53 -22.28
CA LEU A 323 -4.76 -4.68 -22.78
C LEU A 323 -3.94 -5.96 -22.74
N LYS A 324 -2.70 -5.92 -23.27
CA LYS A 324 -1.78 -7.07 -23.23
C LYS A 324 -1.54 -7.54 -21.80
N ILE A 325 -1.30 -6.62 -20.86
CA ILE A 325 -1.07 -6.95 -19.45
C ILE A 325 -2.31 -7.58 -18.80
N LEU A 326 -3.50 -7.04 -19.05
CA LEU A 326 -4.76 -7.57 -18.49
C LEU A 326 -5.11 -8.95 -19.06
N LEU A 327 -4.93 -9.15 -20.36
CA LEU A 327 -5.11 -10.44 -21.02
C LEU A 327 -4.21 -11.53 -20.44
N ARG A 328 -3.03 -11.16 -19.91
CA ARG A 328 -2.16 -12.11 -19.22
C ARG A 328 -2.71 -12.58 -17.85
N ASN A 329 -3.68 -11.87 -17.29
CA ASN A 329 -4.24 -12.12 -15.96
C ASN A 329 -5.68 -12.65 -15.96
N VAL A 330 -6.33 -12.73 -17.13
CA VAL A 330 -7.74 -13.14 -17.25
C VAL A 330 -7.84 -14.40 -18.09
N VAL A 331 -8.60 -15.39 -17.60
CA VAL A 331 -8.77 -16.69 -18.29
C VAL A 331 -9.66 -16.57 -19.50
N MET A 332 -10.80 -15.88 -19.36
CA MET A 332 -11.77 -15.64 -20.44
C MET A 332 -12.35 -14.23 -20.33
N ILE A 333 -12.65 -13.65 -21.48
CA ILE A 333 -13.45 -12.43 -21.58
C ILE A 333 -14.87 -12.83 -21.95
N GLU A 334 -15.83 -12.45 -21.13
CA GLU A 334 -17.25 -12.57 -21.47
C GLU A 334 -17.60 -11.45 -22.45
N MET A 335 -17.69 -11.77 -23.75
CA MET A 335 -18.16 -10.83 -24.78
C MET A 335 -19.62 -11.13 -25.12
N PRO A 336 -20.49 -10.11 -25.31
CA PRO A 336 -21.93 -10.29 -25.45
C PRO A 336 -22.36 -11.14 -26.66
N PHE A 337 -21.49 -11.37 -27.65
CA PHE A 337 -21.88 -12.02 -28.91
C PHE A 337 -20.98 -13.15 -29.42
N LYS A 338 -19.99 -13.65 -28.66
CA LYS A 338 -19.21 -14.87 -29.00
C LYS A 338 -18.17 -15.18 -27.91
N VAL A 339 -18.04 -16.46 -27.53
CA VAL A 339 -16.87 -16.95 -26.80
C VAL A 339 -15.71 -17.07 -27.79
N TYR A 340 -14.70 -16.21 -27.69
CA TYR A 340 -13.51 -16.29 -28.53
C TYR A 340 -12.41 -17.09 -27.84
N GLY A 341 -11.99 -18.17 -28.51
CA GLY A 341 -10.75 -18.90 -28.23
C GLY A 341 -10.82 -19.83 -27.03
N VAL A 342 -10.37 -21.07 -27.21
CA VAL A 342 -10.02 -21.93 -26.08
C VAL A 342 -8.66 -21.44 -25.57
N PRO A 343 -8.55 -20.93 -24.32
CA PRO A 343 -7.27 -20.52 -23.78
C PRO A 343 -6.31 -21.71 -23.78
N SER A 344 -5.05 -21.47 -24.16
CA SER A 344 -4.04 -22.53 -24.11
C SER A 344 -3.91 -23.08 -22.68
N LEU A 345 -3.61 -24.37 -22.54
CA LEU A 345 -3.36 -24.99 -21.24
C LEU A 345 -2.27 -24.22 -20.46
N ARG A 346 -1.26 -23.68 -21.17
CA ARG A 346 -0.21 -22.82 -20.61
C ARG A 346 -0.79 -21.58 -19.92
N HIS A 347 -1.70 -20.87 -20.59
CA HIS A 347 -2.37 -19.69 -20.05
C HIS A 347 -3.27 -20.03 -18.87
N LEU A 348 -4.06 -21.11 -18.99
CA LEU A 348 -4.89 -21.63 -17.91
C LEU A 348 -4.08 -21.93 -16.65
N CYS A 349 -2.94 -22.61 -16.80
CA CYS A 349 -2.03 -22.91 -15.71
C CYS A 349 -1.49 -21.63 -15.06
N ARG A 350 -1.08 -20.62 -15.85
CA ARG A 350 -0.61 -19.34 -15.29
C ARG A 350 -1.69 -18.68 -14.45
N CYS A 351 -2.90 -18.50 -14.98
CA CYS A 351 -3.98 -17.86 -14.25
C CYS A 351 -4.33 -18.65 -12.98
N CYS A 352 -4.48 -19.97 -13.07
CA CYS A 352 -4.77 -20.83 -11.92
C CYS A 352 -3.69 -20.73 -10.83
N ILE A 353 -2.40 -20.83 -11.19
CA ILE A 353 -1.29 -20.67 -10.23
C ILE A 353 -1.33 -19.29 -9.59
N ARG A 354 -1.51 -18.22 -10.39
CA ARG A 354 -1.58 -16.85 -9.87
C ARG A 354 -2.77 -16.66 -8.95
N ASP A 355 -3.93 -17.21 -9.26
CA ASP A 355 -5.12 -17.11 -8.42
C ASP A 355 -4.92 -17.81 -7.07
N VAL A 356 -4.32 -19.00 -7.06
CA VAL A 356 -3.95 -19.71 -5.82
C VAL A 356 -2.94 -18.89 -5.00
N LEU A 357 -1.87 -18.38 -5.63
CA LEU A 357 -0.90 -17.53 -4.94
C LEU A 357 -1.53 -16.24 -4.41
N ARG A 358 -2.46 -15.64 -5.17
CA ARG A 358 -3.20 -14.43 -4.76
C ARG A 358 -4.06 -14.71 -3.53
N MET A 359 -4.81 -15.82 -3.51
CA MET A 359 -5.67 -16.23 -2.40
C MET A 359 -4.88 -16.47 -1.11
N HIS A 360 -3.59 -16.82 -1.21
CA HIS A 360 -2.71 -17.04 -0.07
C HIS A 360 -1.75 -15.88 0.23
N ASN A 361 -1.93 -14.69 -0.39
CA ASN A 361 -1.04 -13.52 -0.23
C ASN A 361 0.44 -13.82 -0.54
N GLN A 362 0.67 -14.68 -1.54
CA GLN A 362 1.99 -15.13 -1.96
C GLN A 362 2.46 -14.46 -3.26
N LEU A 363 1.75 -13.46 -3.80
CA LEU A 363 2.22 -12.72 -4.98
C LEU A 363 2.96 -11.43 -4.57
N PRO A 364 4.11 -11.09 -5.19
CA PRO A 364 4.89 -11.92 -6.11
C PRO A 364 5.85 -12.89 -5.38
N ASN A 365 6.10 -12.68 -4.09
CA ASN A 365 7.21 -13.29 -3.33
C ASN A 365 7.22 -14.84 -3.32
N GLY A 366 6.05 -15.47 -3.40
CA GLY A 366 5.89 -16.93 -3.43
C GLY A 366 6.20 -17.56 -4.78
N ILE A 367 6.26 -16.80 -5.87
CA ILE A 367 6.62 -17.33 -7.20
C ILE A 367 8.04 -17.92 -7.17
N ASP A 368 8.97 -17.24 -6.50
CA ASP A 368 10.36 -17.69 -6.35
C ASP A 368 10.48 -19.00 -5.55
N THR A 369 9.47 -19.32 -4.73
CA THR A 369 9.43 -20.57 -3.94
C THR A 369 8.93 -21.77 -4.76
N LEU A 370 8.31 -21.51 -5.92
CA LEU A 370 7.89 -22.57 -6.83
C LEU A 370 9.13 -23.24 -7.42
N ARG A 371 9.19 -24.57 -7.36
CA ARG A 371 10.26 -25.39 -7.96
C ARG A 371 10.09 -25.46 -9.49
N LEU A 372 10.09 -24.31 -10.14
CA LEU A 372 9.93 -24.15 -11.58
C LEU A 372 11.17 -23.48 -12.17
N PRO A 373 11.51 -23.74 -13.45
CA PRO A 373 12.52 -22.99 -14.18
C PRO A 373 12.27 -21.47 -14.11
N LYS A 374 13.34 -20.67 -14.02
CA LYS A 374 13.27 -19.18 -13.93
C LYS A 374 12.41 -18.56 -15.03
N ARG A 375 12.46 -19.11 -16.25
CA ARG A 375 11.64 -18.65 -17.37
C ARG A 375 10.14 -18.80 -17.12
N LEU A 376 9.72 -19.92 -16.50
CA LEU A 376 8.33 -20.15 -16.09
C LEU A 376 7.94 -19.28 -14.90
N GLN A 377 8.86 -19.02 -13.96
CA GLN A 377 8.63 -18.07 -12.88
C GLN A 377 8.37 -16.65 -13.44
N ARG A 378 9.18 -16.17 -14.39
CA ARG A 378 8.98 -14.87 -15.07
C ARG A 378 7.67 -14.79 -15.85
N TYR A 379 7.26 -15.89 -16.49
CA TYR A 379 5.96 -15.98 -17.15
C TYR A 379 4.78 -15.87 -16.18
N ILE A 380 4.87 -16.53 -15.02
CA ILE A 380 3.87 -16.45 -13.94
C ILE A 380 3.87 -15.05 -13.30
N ASP A 381 5.04 -14.43 -13.18
CA ASP A 381 5.24 -13.08 -12.64
C ASP A 381 4.92 -11.97 -13.65
N LEU A 382 4.43 -12.29 -14.85
CA LEU A 382 4.06 -11.35 -15.91
C LEU A 382 5.21 -10.53 -16.51
N THR A 383 6.46 -10.82 -16.13
CA THR A 383 7.66 -10.09 -16.58
C THR A 383 8.17 -10.55 -17.94
N GLU A 384 7.80 -11.75 -18.38
CA GLU A 384 8.19 -12.31 -19.69
C GLU A 384 6.97 -12.96 -20.37
N GLU A 385 6.92 -12.90 -21.70
CA GLU A 385 6.05 -13.77 -22.50
C GLU A 385 6.84 -15.00 -22.95
N LEU A 386 6.27 -16.19 -22.78
CA LEU A 386 6.82 -17.38 -23.41
C LEU A 386 6.38 -17.40 -24.87
N GLU A 387 7.25 -16.98 -25.77
CA GLU A 387 7.05 -17.17 -27.21
C GLU A 387 6.83 -18.67 -27.54
N GLY A 388 6.10 -18.92 -28.61
CA GLY A 388 5.86 -20.28 -29.11
C GLY A 388 7.14 -20.90 -29.69
N PRO A 389 7.16 -22.23 -29.93
CA PRO A 389 8.30 -22.90 -30.56
C PRO A 389 8.65 -22.37 -31.96
N GLU A 390 7.78 -21.59 -32.60
CA GLU A 390 8.00 -21.06 -33.96
C GLU A 390 9.04 -19.91 -34.03
N ALA A 391 9.46 -19.34 -32.90
CA ALA A 391 10.45 -18.24 -32.89
C ALA A 391 11.91 -18.71 -32.71
N GLN A 392 12.13 -19.96 -32.26
CA GLN A 392 13.49 -20.48 -32.03
C GLN A 392 14.18 -20.97 -33.31
N ASP A 393 13.43 -21.25 -34.38
CA ASP A 393 14.01 -21.70 -35.65
C ASP A 393 14.62 -20.57 -36.50
N THR A 394 14.42 -19.31 -36.12
CA THR A 394 15.06 -18.14 -36.75
C THR A 394 16.31 -17.64 -36.03
N GLU A 395 16.46 -17.86 -34.72
CA GLU A 395 17.62 -17.34 -33.97
C GLU A 395 18.93 -18.07 -34.30
N ASP A 396 18.88 -19.32 -34.77
CA ASP A 396 20.06 -20.06 -35.22
C ASP A 396 20.45 -19.74 -36.68
N LYS A 397 19.59 -19.09 -37.46
CA LYS A 397 19.90 -18.67 -38.84
C LYS A 397 20.32 -17.21 -38.97
N ASP A 398 19.88 -16.33 -38.06
CA ASP A 398 20.23 -14.90 -38.09
C ASP A 398 21.53 -14.55 -37.35
N GLN A 399 22.07 -15.44 -36.51
CA GLN A 399 23.39 -15.25 -35.90
C GLN A 399 24.58 -15.32 -36.89
N GLN A 400 24.34 -15.71 -38.14
CA GLN A 400 25.34 -15.63 -39.21
C GLN A 400 25.19 -14.41 -40.14
N ARG A 401 24.18 -13.54 -39.97
CA ARG A 401 23.96 -12.42 -40.89
C ARG A 401 23.84 -11.02 -40.29
N GLU A 402 23.65 -10.85 -38.98
CA GLU A 402 23.58 -9.52 -38.36
C GLU A 402 24.91 -9.07 -37.72
N LYS A 403 25.93 -8.86 -38.56
CA LYS A 403 27.03 -7.91 -38.27
C LYS A 403 26.79 -6.60 -39.03
N SER A 404 25.65 -5.97 -38.82
CA SER A 404 25.43 -4.55 -39.09
C SER A 404 24.00 -4.15 -38.73
N SER A 405 23.87 -2.95 -38.15
CA SER A 405 22.64 -2.24 -37.78
C SER A 405 22.04 -2.54 -36.40
N ALA A 406 21.78 -1.45 -35.68
CA ALA A 406 21.51 -1.36 -34.25
C ALA A 406 20.11 -1.87 -33.89
N LYS A 407 20.05 -2.66 -32.81
CA LYS A 407 18.82 -3.22 -32.23
C LYS A 407 18.49 -2.47 -30.93
N CYS A 408 17.37 -1.75 -30.91
CA CYS A 408 16.69 -1.35 -29.68
C CYS A 408 16.20 -2.62 -28.97
N LYS A 409 16.81 -2.97 -27.84
CA LYS A 409 16.36 -4.03 -26.92
C LYS A 409 15.90 -3.36 -25.62
N LEU A 410 14.59 -3.18 -25.46
CA LEU A 410 13.97 -2.99 -24.14
C LEU A 410 13.64 -4.38 -23.60
N GLY A 411 14.39 -4.82 -22.60
CA GLY A 411 14.16 -6.12 -21.96
C GLY A 411 15.36 -6.61 -21.17
N SER A 412 15.95 -5.77 -20.30
CA SER A 412 16.96 -6.25 -19.36
C SER A 412 17.21 -5.35 -18.13
N GLU A 413 16.31 -4.44 -17.75
CA GLU A 413 16.48 -3.65 -16.52
C GLU A 413 15.21 -3.62 -15.68
N VAL A 414 14.84 -4.78 -15.15
CA VAL A 414 14.19 -4.84 -13.83
C VAL A 414 14.99 -5.87 -13.03
N ALA A 415 16.24 -5.51 -12.74
CA ALA A 415 17.08 -6.27 -11.85
C ALA A 415 16.53 -6.17 -10.42
N ARG A 416 16.39 -7.34 -9.82
CA ARG A 416 16.22 -7.65 -8.40
C ARG A 416 16.78 -6.54 -7.48
N LEU A 417 15.89 -5.80 -6.81
CA LEU A 417 16.24 -4.85 -5.76
C LEU A 417 16.72 -5.63 -4.53
N ASP A 418 18.02 -5.93 -4.48
CA ASP A 418 18.70 -6.44 -3.29
C ASP A 418 19.21 -5.27 -2.43
N THR A 419 18.91 -5.39 -1.13
CA THR A 419 19.48 -4.74 0.07
C THR A 419 20.38 -3.51 -0.08
N ILE A 420 19.92 -2.41 0.52
CA ILE A 420 20.68 -1.19 0.84
C ILE A 420 21.92 -1.55 1.70
N SER A 421 23.11 -1.26 1.18
CA SER A 421 24.32 -1.03 1.97
C SER A 421 25.02 0.20 1.41
N SER A 422 25.44 1.07 2.32
CA SER A 422 26.07 2.36 2.09
C SER A 422 27.40 2.28 1.33
N ALA A 423 27.65 3.23 0.41
CA ALA A 423 28.78 4.17 0.40
C ALA A 423 29.09 4.70 -1.01
N GLY A 424 29.36 6.01 -1.11
CA GLY A 424 30.14 6.61 -2.20
C GLY A 424 29.37 7.49 -3.15
N GLU A 425 29.41 8.81 -2.90
CA GLU A 425 29.06 9.85 -3.86
C GLU A 425 30.09 9.87 -5.01
N SER A 426 29.61 9.95 -6.25
CA SER A 426 30.31 10.63 -7.34
C SER A 426 29.29 11.11 -8.37
N GLU A 427 29.39 12.41 -8.67
CA GLU A 427 28.62 13.16 -9.66
C GLU A 427 28.98 12.72 -11.10
N ASP A 428 28.13 13.15 -12.04
CA ASP A 428 28.21 12.97 -13.50
C ASP A 428 27.73 11.63 -14.08
N GLU A 429 26.42 11.54 -14.36
CA GLU A 429 25.86 11.04 -15.64
C GLU A 429 24.43 11.59 -15.84
N SER A 430 24.31 12.86 -16.22
CA SER A 430 23.07 13.43 -16.76
C SER A 430 23.02 13.22 -18.27
N GLU A 431 21.95 12.56 -18.77
CA GLU A 431 21.13 12.99 -19.93
C GLU A 431 20.40 11.86 -20.69
N ASN A 432 20.63 10.56 -20.42
CA ASN A 432 20.06 9.50 -21.28
C ASN A 432 18.99 8.57 -20.67
N GLN A 433 18.46 8.86 -19.47
CA GLN A 433 17.44 8.00 -18.82
C GLN A 433 16.05 8.65 -18.66
N ALA A 434 15.82 9.82 -19.28
CA ALA A 434 14.61 10.63 -19.09
C ALA A 434 13.42 10.32 -20.04
N GLN A 435 13.50 9.30 -20.91
CA GLN A 435 12.50 9.12 -21.99
C GLN A 435 11.45 8.02 -21.81
N LEU A 436 11.44 7.27 -20.69
CA LEU A 436 10.49 6.14 -20.51
C LEU A 436 9.43 6.36 -19.42
N LEU A 437 9.50 7.46 -18.66
CA LEU A 437 8.48 7.86 -17.69
C LEU A 437 8.00 9.27 -18.02
N GLN A 438 7.37 9.43 -19.20
CA GLN A 438 6.54 10.62 -19.41
C GLN A 438 5.24 10.39 -18.63
N ALA A 439 5.31 10.69 -17.33
CA ALA A 439 4.16 10.76 -16.46
C ALA A 439 3.08 11.63 -17.10
N VAL A 440 1.85 11.51 -16.60
CA VAL A 440 0.89 12.60 -16.66
C VAL A 440 1.48 13.76 -15.84
N THR A 441 2.47 14.48 -16.40
CA THR A 441 3.18 15.59 -15.76
C THR A 441 2.31 16.84 -15.70
N ASP A 442 1.19 16.81 -16.40
CA ASP A 442 0.19 17.85 -16.37
C ASP A 442 -0.79 17.60 -15.20
N PRO A 443 -0.74 18.41 -14.13
CA PRO A 443 -1.64 18.26 -12.99
C PRO A 443 -3.11 18.38 -13.39
N GLU A 444 -3.43 19.08 -14.49
CA GLU A 444 -4.81 19.20 -14.99
C GLU A 444 -5.30 17.88 -15.60
N LYS A 445 -4.44 17.18 -16.35
CA LYS A 445 -4.75 15.83 -16.86
C LYS A 445 -4.86 14.81 -15.74
N ALA A 446 -4.07 14.95 -14.67
CA ALA A 446 -4.20 14.10 -13.49
C ALA A 446 -5.51 14.34 -12.75
N ALA A 447 -5.91 15.60 -12.57
CA ALA A 447 -7.20 15.96 -12.01
C ALA A 447 -8.36 15.46 -12.90
N LEU A 448 -8.24 15.59 -14.21
CA LEU A 448 -9.21 15.06 -15.17
C LEU A 448 -9.30 13.54 -15.09
N ALA A 449 -8.16 12.82 -15.00
CA ALA A 449 -8.16 11.37 -14.84
C ALA A 449 -8.80 10.94 -13.50
N ALA A 450 -8.53 11.66 -12.41
CA ALA A 450 -9.18 11.44 -11.12
C ALA A 450 -10.69 11.74 -11.18
N PHE A 451 -11.10 12.75 -11.94
CA PHE A 451 -12.51 13.08 -12.19
C PHE A 451 -13.19 12.04 -13.10
N MET A 452 -12.53 11.56 -14.14
CA MET A 452 -13.07 10.45 -14.95
C MET A 452 -13.23 9.18 -14.11
N ALA A 453 -12.37 8.97 -13.12
CA ALA A 453 -12.51 7.86 -12.17
C ALA A 453 -13.78 7.92 -11.31
N THR A 454 -14.38 9.10 -11.13
CA THR A 454 -15.66 9.26 -10.41
C THR A 454 -16.87 9.03 -11.33
N GLY A 455 -16.71 9.18 -12.65
CA GLY A 455 -17.81 9.12 -13.63
C GLY A 455 -18.38 7.73 -13.93
N ASP A 456 -17.62 6.65 -13.70
CA ASP A 456 -17.97 5.28 -14.13
C ASP A 456 -19.00 4.53 -13.25
N GLY A 457 -19.90 5.24 -12.56
CA GLY A 457 -21.17 4.62 -12.13
C GLY A 457 -21.61 4.79 -10.67
N ALA A 458 -21.48 5.99 -10.11
CA ALA A 458 -22.33 6.42 -9.00
C ALA A 458 -22.73 7.89 -9.22
N TYR A 459 -23.98 8.12 -9.65
CA TYR A 459 -24.59 9.45 -9.48
C TYR A 459 -24.72 9.71 -7.98
N THR A 460 -23.85 10.56 -7.44
CA THR A 460 -24.07 11.23 -6.16
C THR A 460 -24.22 12.72 -6.46
N GLU A 461 -25.41 13.27 -6.24
CA GLU A 461 -25.79 14.67 -6.52
C GLU A 461 -25.07 15.72 -5.64
N GLU A 462 -24.07 15.34 -4.85
CA GLU A 462 -23.42 16.26 -3.90
C GLU A 462 -21.89 16.27 -4.09
N ALA A 463 -21.44 16.97 -5.11
CA ALA A 463 -20.07 17.47 -5.17
C ALA A 463 -20.06 18.84 -5.87
N CYS A 464 -20.52 19.87 -5.16
CA CYS A 464 -20.16 21.24 -5.53
C CYS A 464 -18.63 21.39 -5.31
N PRO A 465 -17.88 21.90 -6.30
CA PRO A 465 -16.50 22.31 -6.07
C PRO A 465 -16.46 23.44 -5.02
N PRO A 466 -15.42 23.53 -4.18
CA PRO A 466 -15.25 24.67 -3.29
C PRO A 466 -15.10 25.95 -4.12
N ASP A 467 -15.79 27.01 -3.69
CA ASP A 467 -15.77 28.34 -4.29
C ASP A 467 -14.33 28.81 -4.52
N PHE A 468 -14.01 29.10 -5.78
CA PHE A 468 -12.75 29.71 -6.20
C PHE A 468 -12.72 31.19 -5.76
N ASP A 469 -11.60 31.58 -5.14
CA ASP A 469 -11.29 32.94 -4.71
C ASP A 469 -11.24 33.91 -5.93
N PRO A 470 -12.00 35.04 -5.95
CA PRO A 470 -12.19 35.85 -7.15
C PRO A 470 -11.02 36.78 -7.55
N ASP A 471 -9.84 36.67 -6.94
CA ASP A 471 -8.74 37.62 -7.14
C ASP A 471 -7.70 37.24 -8.22
N PHE A 472 -8.02 36.30 -9.11
CA PHE A 472 -7.19 36.04 -10.29
C PHE A 472 -7.64 36.84 -11.52
N PRO A 473 -6.76 37.62 -12.17
CA PRO A 473 -7.10 38.30 -13.42
C PRO A 473 -7.30 37.28 -14.55
N PRO A 474 -8.24 37.52 -15.48
CA PRO A 474 -8.54 36.58 -16.56
C PRO A 474 -7.33 36.43 -17.50
N ILE A 475 -6.96 35.18 -17.78
CA ILE A 475 -5.92 34.81 -18.73
C ILE A 475 -6.49 34.97 -20.14
N SER A 476 -5.97 35.94 -20.88
CA SER A 476 -6.24 36.13 -22.31
C SER A 476 -5.65 34.97 -23.11
N LEU A 477 -6.49 34.19 -23.79
CA LEU A 477 -6.06 33.19 -24.77
C LEU A 477 -5.63 33.87 -26.08
N PRO A 478 -4.47 33.51 -26.66
CA PRO A 478 -4.08 34.01 -27.97
C PRO A 478 -4.64 33.11 -29.09
N GLY A 479 -5.39 33.70 -30.01
CA GLY A 479 -5.53 33.19 -31.37
C GLY A 479 -6.94 32.85 -31.84
N GLU A 480 -7.66 33.85 -32.34
CA GLU A 480 -8.61 33.66 -33.45
C GLU A 480 -8.32 34.71 -34.52
N PRO A 481 -8.14 34.33 -35.80
CA PRO A 481 -8.07 35.28 -36.90
C PRO A 481 -9.47 35.75 -37.29
N ARG A 482 -9.58 37.04 -37.62
CA ARG A 482 -10.78 37.67 -38.20
C ARG A 482 -11.07 37.21 -39.62
#